data_AF-A0A6C0JH30-F1
#
_entry.id   AF-A0A6C0JH30-F1
#
_cell.length_a   1.000
_cell.length_b   1.000
_cell.length_c   1.000
_cell.angle_alpha   90.00
_cell.angle_beta   90.00
_cell.angle_gamma   90.00
#
_symmetry.space_group_name_H-M   'P 1'
#
loop_
_entity.id
_entity.type
_entity.pdbx_description
1 polymer ?
#
loop_
_entity_poly.entity_id
_entity_poly.type
_entity_poly.pdbx_seq_one_letter_code
_entity_poly.pdbx_strand_id
1 'polypeptide(L)' 'MNRIDLSGPEGNAFYLMNLVQNWGGQLGLSQDEINSIITEMKSAGYDHLVKTFVKNFGVLVEIYKDGQPFDVTIENLDQ' A
#
# COMPACT_ATOMS: atom_id res chain seq x y z
N MET A 1 -1.55 15.88 0.68
CA MET A 1 -1.74 14.53 1.25
C MET A 1 -2.47 13.71 0.20
N ASN A 2 -1.93 12.56 -0.19
CA ASN A 2 -2.61 11.68 -1.14
C ASN A 2 -3.75 10.94 -0.42
N ARG A 3 -4.83 10.61 -1.13
CA ARG A 3 -5.95 9.83 -0.61
C ARG A 3 -6.18 8.63 -1.50
N ILE A 4 -6.45 7.47 -0.91
CA ILE A 4 -6.75 6.23 -1.64
C ILE A 4 -8.03 5.64 -1.10
N ASP A 5 -9.01 5.40 -1.97
CA ASP A 5 -10.19 4.60 -1.65
C ASP A 5 -10.01 3.15 -2.13
N LEU A 6 -9.87 2.22 -1.17
CA LEU A 6 -9.71 0.79 -1.44
C LEU A 6 -10.96 0.14 -2.03
N SER A 7 -12.13 0.76 -1.86
CA SER A 7 -13.38 0.31 -2.50
C SER A 7 -13.57 0.88 -3.91
N GLY A 8 -12.74 1.85 -4.29
CA GLY A 8 -12.71 2.47 -5.61
C GLY A 8 -11.67 1.87 -6.56
N PRO A 9 -11.49 2.46 -7.75
CA PRO A 9 -10.48 2.02 -8.73
C PRO A 9 -9.04 2.01 -8.18
N GLU A 10 -8.75 2.88 -7.20
CA GLU A 10 -7.45 3.02 -6.56
C GLU A 10 -7.13 1.84 -5.62
N GLY A 11 -8.14 1.08 -5.21
CA GLY A 11 -7.95 -0.18 -4.48
C GLY A 11 -7.36 -1.30 -5.32
N ASN A 12 -7.23 -1.16 -6.64
CA ASN A 12 -6.68 -2.24 -7.45
C ASN A 12 -5.21 -2.55 -7.10
N ALA A 13 -4.87 -3.83 -7.01
CA ALA A 13 -3.51 -4.30 -6.72
C ALA A 13 -2.43 -3.66 -7.61
N PHE A 14 -2.67 -3.54 -8.93
CA PHE A 14 -1.72 -2.95 -9.85
C PHE A 14 -1.58 -1.43 -9.66
N TYR A 15 -2.66 -0.76 -9.26
CA TYR A 15 -2.60 0.66 -8.93
C TYR A 15 -1.69 0.89 -7.72
N LEU A 16 -1.89 0.12 -6.63
CA LEU A 16 -1.06 0.21 -5.42
C LEU A 16 0.41 -0.13 -5.71
N MET A 17 0.70 -1.16 -6.51
CA MET A 17 2.07 -1.47 -6.93
C MET A 17 2.71 -0.39 -7.81
N ASN A 18 1.92 0.32 -8.63
CA ASN A 18 2.43 1.46 -9.39
C ASN A 18 2.79 2.63 -8.48
N LEU A 19 2.02 2.87 -7.42
CA LEU A 19 2.36 3.86 -6.41
C LEU A 19 3.68 3.54 -5.70
N VAL A 20 3.96 2.26 -5.40
CA VAL A 20 5.25 1.84 -4.83
C VAL A 20 6.42 2.22 -5.75
N GLN A 21 6.30 1.98 -7.06
CA GLN A 21 7.35 2.37 -8.02
C GLN A 21 7.56 3.88 -8.05
N ASN A 22 6.47 4.65 -8.13
CA ASN A 22 6.54 6.10 -8.24
C ASN A 22 7.07 6.77 -6.97
N TRP A 23 6.54 6.37 -5.81
CA TRP A 23 6.93 6.95 -4.53
C TRP A 23 8.29 6.44 -4.07
N GLY A 24 8.59 5.16 -4.28
CA GLY A 24 9.91 4.61 -3.99
C GLY A 24 11.02 5.37 -4.73
N GLY A 25 10.80 5.66 -6.02
CA GLY A 25 11.74 6.49 -6.81
C GLY A 25 11.88 7.92 -6.27
N GLN A 26 10.77 8.56 -5.86
CA GLN A 26 10.79 9.90 -5.27
C GLN A 26 11.50 9.96 -3.91
N LEU A 27 11.43 8.87 -3.13
CA LEU A 27 12.10 8.74 -1.84
C LEU A 27 13.56 8.30 -1.96
N GLY A 28 14.03 8.01 -3.17
CA GLY A 28 15.41 7.58 -3.43
C GLY A 28 15.67 6.11 -3.08
N LEU A 29 14.63 5.27 -2.99
CA LEU A 29 14.81 3.82 -2.85
C LEU A 29 15.48 3.25 -4.10
N SER A 30 16.37 2.30 -3.89
CA SER A 30 16.96 1.53 -4.99
C SER A 30 15.90 0.68 -5.70
N GLN A 31 16.19 0.31 -6.95
CA GLN A 31 15.31 -0.56 -7.71
C GLN A 31 15.11 -1.93 -7.01
N ASP A 32 16.13 -2.43 -6.31
CA ASP A 32 16.05 -3.69 -5.57
C ASP A 32 15.13 -3.59 -4.36
N GLU A 33 15.14 -2.47 -3.62
CA GLU A 33 14.20 -2.21 -2.52
C GLU A 33 12.76 -2.12 -3.03
N ILE A 34 12.54 -1.37 -4.12
CA ILE A 34 11.21 -1.27 -4.76
C ILE A 34 10.72 -2.65 -5.20
N ASN A 35 11.59 -3.43 -5.85
CA ASN A 35 11.25 -4.78 -6.31
C ASN A 35 10.97 -5.73 -5.14
N SER A 36 11.69 -5.59 -4.02
CA SER A 36 11.47 -6.38 -2.81
C SER A 36 10.08 -6.11 -2.22
N ILE A 37 9.68 -4.84 -2.10
CA ILE A 37 8.34 -4.46 -1.61
C ILE A 37 7.25 -4.99 -2.54
N ILE A 38 7.41 -4.84 -3.86
CA ILE A 38 6.44 -5.35 -4.84
C ILE A 38 6.36 -6.89 -4.80
N THR A 39 7.49 -7.57 -4.54
CA THR A 39 7.52 -9.02 -4.36
C THR A 39 6.77 -9.44 -3.10
N GLU A 40 6.97 -8.75 -1.98
CA GLU A 40 6.22 -8.98 -0.73
C GLU A 40 4.72 -8.76 -0.97
N MET A 41 4.32 -7.65 -1.62
CA MET A 41 2.93 -7.38 -1.98
C MET A 41 2.25 -8.50 -2.78
N LYS A 42 3.00 -9.23 -3.62
CA LYS A 42 2.49 -10.33 -4.46
C LYS A 42 2.52 -11.70 -3.76
N SER A 43 3.13 -11.81 -2.59
CA SER A 43 3.44 -13.10 -1.96
C SER A 43 2.23 -13.84 -1.38
N ALA A 44 1.10 -13.15 -1.20
CA ALA A 44 -0.12 -13.71 -0.64
C ALA A 44 -1.38 -13.06 -1.25
N GLY A 45 -2.43 -12.86 -0.44
CA GLY A 45 -3.71 -12.30 -0.87
C GLY A 45 -3.76 -10.76 -0.85
N TYR A 46 -4.92 -10.22 -1.22
CA TYR A 46 -5.15 -8.77 -1.29
C TYR A 46 -4.94 -8.06 0.05
N ASP A 47 -5.36 -8.66 1.17
CA ASP A 47 -5.15 -8.06 2.49
C ASP A 47 -3.66 -7.93 2.81
N HIS A 48 -2.86 -8.94 2.46
CA HIS A 48 -1.41 -8.86 2.61
C HIS A 48 -0.82 -7.78 1.71
N LEU A 49 -1.28 -7.66 0.47
CA LEU A 49 -0.87 -6.61 -0.46
C LEU A 49 -1.10 -5.21 0.14
N VAL A 50 -2.30 -4.96 0.67
CA VAL A 50 -2.64 -3.67 1.30
C VAL A 50 -1.78 -3.47 2.54
N LYS A 51 -1.67 -4.47 3.42
CA LYS A 51 -0.83 -4.40 4.63
C LYS A 51 0.61 -4.02 4.31
N THR A 52 1.23 -4.68 3.32
CA THR A 52 2.60 -4.39 2.87
C THR A 52 2.72 -2.99 2.30
N PHE A 53 1.74 -2.52 1.53
CA PHE A 53 1.72 -1.14 1.04
C PHE A 53 1.67 -0.12 2.19
N VAL A 54 0.73 -0.29 3.13
CA VAL A 54 0.55 0.66 4.24
C VAL A 54 1.75 0.66 5.19
N LYS A 55 2.35 -0.50 5.45
CA LYS A 55 3.59 -0.62 6.24
C LYS A 55 4.73 0.26 5.69
N ASN A 56 4.85 0.36 4.36
CA ASN A 56 5.93 1.10 3.71
C ASN A 56 5.58 2.56 3.39
N PHE A 57 4.31 2.84 3.03
CA PHE A 57 3.91 4.15 2.48
C PHE A 57 2.72 4.79 3.20
N GLY A 58 2.16 4.16 4.23
CA GLY A 58 0.98 4.63 4.96
C GLY A 58 1.15 6.02 5.57
N VAL A 59 2.37 6.44 5.88
CA VAL A 59 2.66 7.79 6.39
C VAL A 59 2.49 8.90 5.34
N LEU A 60 2.43 8.52 4.05
CA LEU A 60 2.33 9.46 2.92
C LEU A 60 0.90 9.59 2.37
N VAL A 61 -0.04 8.79 2.90
CA VAL A 61 -1.38 8.63 2.31
C VAL A 61 -2.45 8.42 3.38
N GLU A 62 -3.60 9.04 3.17
CA GLU A 62 -4.83 8.74 3.92
C GLU A 62 -5.60 7.66 3.17
N ILE A 63 -5.88 6.53 3.84
CA ILE A 63 -6.56 5.39 3.22
C ILE A 63 -8.00 5.33 3.71
N TYR A 64 -8.91 5.06 2.78
CA TYR A 64 -10.33 4.89 3.04
C TYR A 64 -10.81 3.55 2.49
N LYS A 65 -11.85 3.01 3.10
CA LYS A 65 -12.60 1.87 2.59
C LYS A 65 -14.07 2.11 2.86
N ASP A 66 -14.90 2.00 1.82
CA ASP A 66 -16.34 2.25 1.89
C ASP A 66 -16.68 3.63 2.51
N GLY A 67 -15.86 4.64 2.21
CA GLY A 67 -16.02 6.01 2.72
C GLY A 67 -15.62 6.21 4.18
N GLN A 68 -15.05 5.21 4.86
CA GLN A 68 -14.53 5.31 6.22
C GLN A 68 -13.00 5.29 6.22
N PRO A 69 -12.33 6.03 7.13
CA PRO A 69 -10.89 5.91 7.33
C PRO A 69 -10.52 4.45 7.60
N PHE A 70 -9.53 3.95 6.86
CA PHE A 70 -9.01 2.61 7.04
C PHE A 70 -7.84 2.66 8.01
N ASP A 71 -8.13 2.48 9.30
CA ASP A 71 -7.12 2.41 10.35
C ASP A 71 -6.35 1.09 10.25
N VAL A 72 -5.17 1.16 9.62
CA VAL A 72 -4.18 0.08 9.68
C VAL A 72 -3.36 0.27 10.96
N THR A 73 -4.00 0.12 12.11
CA THR A 73 -3.23 -0.13 13.33
C THR A 73 -2.63 -1.52 13.21
N ILE A 74 -1.36 -1.64 13.56
CA ILE A 74 -0.60 -2.91 13.52
C ILE A 74 -1.31 -3.98 14.39
N GLU A 75 -2.17 -3.56 15.31
CA GLU A 75 -2.97 -4.40 16.22
C GLU A 75 -4.20 -5.07 15.57
N ASN A 76 -4.71 -4.57 14.45
CA ASN A 76 -5.84 -5.19 13.73
C ASN A 76 -5.39 -6.25 12.69
N LEU A 77 -4.12 -6.68 12.75
CA LEU A 77 -3.50 -7.45 11.66
C LEU A 77 -3.43 -8.98 11.89
N ASP A 78 -3.83 -9.47 13.07
CA ASP A 78 -3.80 -10.89 13.45
C ASP A 78 -5.19 -11.47 13.85
N GLN A 79 -6.29 -10.77 13.55
CA GLN A 79 -7.64 -11.33 13.72
C GLN A 79 -8.23 -11.86 12.41
#